data_AF-A0A969EU40-F1
#
_entry.id   AF-A0A969EU40-F1
#
_cell.length_a   1.000
_cell.length_b   1.000
_cell.length_c   1.000
_cell.angle_alpha   90.00
_cell.angle_beta   90.00
_cell.angle_gamma   90.00
#
_symmetry.space_group_name_H-M   'P 1'
#
loop_
_entity.id
_entity.type
_entity.pdbx_description
1 polymer ?
#
loop_
_entity_poly.entity_id
_entity_poly.type
_entity_poly.pdbx_seq_one_letter_code
_entity_poly.pdbx_strand_id
1 'polypeptide(L)' 'MNLLQRITHNPDICHGKPCIRGLRYPVEMILELLSAGMTTEEILADYEDLEAEDISAVLSFAARLSQVKSIHKIAS' A
#
# COMPACT_ATOMS: atom_id res chain seq x y z
N MET A 1 -13.47 12.27 -0.40
CA MET A 1 -12.84 11.18 0.37
C MET A 1 -11.34 11.20 0.13
N ASN A 2 -10.52 11.35 1.17
CA ASN A 2 -9.07 11.42 1.03
C ASN A 2 -8.49 10.02 1.34
N LEU A 3 -8.39 9.16 0.32
CA LEU A 3 -7.96 7.76 0.46
C LEU A 3 -6.58 7.63 1.12
N LEU A 4 -5.70 8.61 0.94
CA LEU A 4 -4.37 8.65 1.54
C LEU A 4 -4.40 8.79 3.07
N GLN A 5 -5.51 9.26 3.68
CA GLN A 5 -5.67 9.30 5.14
C GLN A 5 -5.74 7.90 5.75
N ARG A 6 -6.13 6.88 4.97
CA ARG A 6 -6.15 5.48 5.40
C ARG A 6 -4.74 4.87 5.43
N ILE A 7 -3.73 5.53 4.87
CA ILE A 7 -2.35 5.05 4.94
C ILE A 7 -1.60 5.84 6.01
N THR A 8 -1.29 5.13 7.08
CA THR A 8 -0.46 5.64 8.17
C THR A 8 1.00 5.38 7.86
N HIS A 9 1.81 6.40 8.05
CA HIS A 9 3.27 6.30 8.01
C HIS A 9 3.78 6.61 9.41
N ASN A 10 4.30 5.60 10.10
CA ASN A 10 4.90 5.77 11.42
C ASN A 10 6.36 5.28 11.37
N PRO A 11 7.35 6.18 11.54
CA PRO A 11 8.78 5.81 11.49
C PRO A 11 9.17 4.76 12.56
N ASP A 12 8.42 4.67 13.67
CA ASP A 12 8.67 3.71 14.75
C ASP A 12 8.04 2.31 14.50
N ILE A 13 7.18 2.16 13.50
CA ILE A 13 6.45 0.92 13.22
C ILE A 13 6.90 0.36 11.86
N CYS A 14 7.19 -0.95 11.80
CA CYS A 14 7.61 -1.65 10.58
C CYS A 14 8.79 -0.98 9.85
N HIS A 15 9.81 -0.49 10.58
CA HIS A 15 10.97 0.20 10.01
C HIS A 15 10.61 1.45 9.17
N GLY A 16 9.49 2.12 9.48
CA GLY A 16 8.98 3.25 8.72
C GLY A 16 8.21 2.86 7.45
N LYS A 17 7.86 1.59 7.27
CA LYS A 17 7.02 1.18 6.14
C LYS A 17 5.61 1.77 6.27
N PRO A 18 5.00 2.24 5.17
CA PRO A 18 3.62 2.68 5.18
C PRO A 18 2.68 1.48 5.44
N CYS A 19 1.74 1.67 6.35
CA CYS A 19 0.80 0.65 6.81
C CYS A 19 -0.65 1.14 6.68
N ILE A 20 -1.59 0.22 6.50
CA ILE A 20 -3.02 0.52 6.37
C ILE A 20 -3.61 0.80 7.76
N ARG A 21 -4.21 1.97 7.97
CA ARG A 21 -5.01 2.35 9.16
C ARG A 21 -4.37 2.04 10.52
N GLY A 22 -3.03 2.02 10.62
CA GLY A 22 -2.29 1.60 11.82
C GLY A 22 -2.32 0.10 12.09
N LEU A 23 -2.91 -0.70 11.20
CA LEU A 23 -2.80 -2.16 11.17
C LEU A 23 -1.37 -2.55 10.82
N ARG A 24 -0.95 -3.74 11.24
CA ARG A 24 0.37 -4.30 10.89
C ARG A 24 0.39 -4.90 9.47
N TYR A 25 -0.42 -4.36 8.56
CA TYR A 25 -0.44 -4.70 7.14
C TYR A 25 0.29 -3.63 6.34
N PRO A 26 1.53 -3.90 5.88
CA PRO A 26 2.26 -2.95 5.06
C PRO A 26 1.66 -2.86 3.66
N VAL A 27 1.71 -1.66 3.08
CA VAL A 27 1.24 -1.39 1.70
C VAL A 27 1.92 -2.31 0.69
N GLU A 28 3.20 -2.61 0.90
CA GLU A 28 4.01 -3.53 0.08
C GLU A 28 3.37 -4.92 -0.03
N MET A 29 2.93 -5.50 1.10
CA MET A 29 2.34 -6.85 1.12
C MET A 29 1.08 -6.91 0.26
N ILE A 30 0.20 -5.91 0.34
CA ILE A 30 -1.02 -5.88 -0.48
C ILE A 30 -0.67 -5.76 -1.97
N LEU A 31 0.36 -4.97 -2.32
CA LEU A 31 0.84 -4.88 -3.70
C LEU A 31 1.45 -6.19 -4.19
N GLU A 32 2.15 -6.94 -3.33
CA GLU A 32 2.68 -8.27 -3.65
C GLU A 32 1.55 -9.27 -3.92
N LEU A 33 0.50 -9.30 -3.09
CA LEU A 33 -0.67 -10.17 -3.30
C LEU A 33 -1.38 -9.85 -4.61
N LEU A 34 -1.62 -8.56 -4.88
CA LEU A 34 -2.20 -8.10 -6.14
C LEU A 34 -1.31 -8.46 -7.33
N SER A 35 0.02 -8.32 -7.20
CA SER A 35 0.98 -8.71 -8.24
C SER A 35 1.04 -10.22 -8.45
N ALA A 36 0.72 -11.02 -7.43
CA ALA A 36 0.62 -12.48 -7.53
C ALA A 36 -0.66 -12.93 -8.25
N GLY A 37 -1.55 -11.99 -8.58
CA GLY A 37 -2.81 -12.24 -9.29
C GLY A 37 -4.02 -12.45 -8.39
N MET A 38 -3.88 -12.23 -7.07
CA MET A 38 -5.05 -12.22 -6.18
C MET A 38 -5.96 -11.05 -6.51
N THR A 39 -7.26 -11.32 -6.48
CA THR A 39 -8.29 -10.30 -6.61
C THR A 39 -8.51 -9.57 -5.29
N THR A 40 -9.03 -8.34 -5.37
CA THR A 40 -9.45 -7.55 -4.22
C THR A 40 -10.40 -8.35 -3.30
N GLU A 41 -11.31 -9.13 -3.88
CA GLU A 41 -12.31 -9.91 -3.14
C GLU A 41 -11.68 -11.05 -2.34
N GLU A 42 -10.70 -11.75 -2.93
CA GLU A 42 -9.93 -12.80 -2.24
C GLU A 42 -9.13 -12.21 -1.07
N ILE A 43 -8.47 -11.07 -1.28
CA ILE A 43 -7.74 -10.38 -0.20
C ILE A 43 -8.68 -9.97 0.92
N LEU A 44 -9.88 -9.46 0.62
CA LEU A 44 -10.86 -9.12 1.66
C LEU A 44 -11.44 -10.35 2.37
N ALA A 45 -11.47 -11.49 1.70
CA ALA A 45 -11.91 -12.76 2.30
C ALA A 45 -10.84 -13.36 3.24
N ASP A 46 -9.55 -13.27 2.87
CA ASP A 46 -8.43 -13.73 3.71
C ASP A 46 -8.13 -12.78 4.88
N TYR A 47 -8.46 -11.49 4.73
CA TYR A 47 -8.17 -10.44 5.70
C TYR A 47 -9.45 -9.66 6.04
N GLU A 48 -10.22 -10.18 7.01
CA GLU A 48 -11.49 -9.60 7.48
C GLU A 48 -11.36 -8.18 8.07
N ASP A 49 -10.16 -7.78 8.50
CA ASP A 49 -9.86 -6.42 8.99
C ASP A 49 -9.71 -5.37 7.87
N LEU A 50 -9.59 -5.80 6.61
CA LEU A 50 -9.41 -4.91 5.47
C LEU A 50 -10.75 -4.52 4.84
N GLU A 51 -10.81 -3.29 4.35
CA GLU A 51 -11.95 -2.80 3.55
C GLU A 51 -11.52 -2.57 2.10
N ALA A 52 -12.48 -2.61 1.16
CA ALA A 52 -12.20 -2.34 -0.25
C ALA A 52 -11.57 -0.95 -0.48
N GLU A 53 -11.90 0.01 0.38
CA GLU A 53 -11.31 1.35 0.37
C GLU A 53 -9.85 1.37 0.80
N ASP A 54 -9.39 0.39 1.60
CA ASP A 54 -7.98 0.26 1.98
C ASP A 54 -7.14 -0.21 0.80
N ILE A 55 -7.65 -1.16 0.02
CA ILE A 55 -6.99 -1.61 -1.22
C ILE A 55 -6.94 -0.45 -2.24
N SER A 56 -8.03 0.32 -2.34
CA SER A 56 -8.06 1.52 -3.18
C SER A 56 -7.06 2.59 -2.71
N ALA A 57 -6.88 2.73 -1.39
CA ALA A 57 -5.87 3.63 -0.81
C ALA A 57 -4.44 3.15 -1.12
N VAL A 58 -4.17 1.85 -0.99
CA VAL A 58 -2.88 1.21 -1.33
C VAL A 58 -2.52 1.51 -2.78
N LEU A 59 -3.43 1.25 -3.71
CA LEU A 59 -3.21 1.51 -5.14
C LEU A 59 -2.98 3.00 -5.42
N SER A 60 -3.75 3.89 -4.78
CA SER A 60 -3.58 5.34 -4.92
C SER A 60 -2.22 5.82 -4.39
N PHE A 61 -1.77 5.25 -3.27
CA PHE A 61 -0.46 5.56 -2.71
C PHE A 61 0.68 5.04 -3.60
N ALA A 62 0.57 3.80 -4.11
CA ALA A 62 1.54 3.24 -5.04
C ALA A 62 1.64 4.07 -6.33
N ALA A 63 0.50 4.48 -6.90
CA ALA A 63 0.46 5.35 -8.07
C ALA A 63 1.16 6.69 -7.79
N ARG A 64 0.92 7.28 -6.61
CA ARG A 64 1.57 8.54 -6.20
C ARG A 64 3.07 8.37 -5.96
N LEU A 65 3.50 7.24 -5.40
CA LEU A 65 4.92 6.91 -5.21
C LEU A 65 5.63 6.74 -6.56
N SER A 66 4.93 6.15 -7.54
CA SER A 66 5.43 5.94 -8.90
C SER A 66 5.54 7.23 -9.72
N GLN A 67 4.85 8.31 -9.33
CA GLN A 67 4.96 9.64 -9.95
C GLN A 67 6.28 10.36 -9.60
N VAL A 68 7.42 9.70 -9.86
CA VAL A 68 8.74 10.32 -9.79
C VAL A 68 8.96 11.20 -11.01
N LYS A 69 9.30 12.48 -10.80
CA LYS A 69 9.46 13.46 -11.91
C LYS A 69 10.65 13.18 -12.83
N SER A 70 11.70 12.55 -12.31
CA SER A 70 12.86 12.18 -13.10
C SER A 70 13.61 11.03 -12.43
N ILE A 71 13.95 10.01 -13.19
CA ILE A 71 14.79 8.89 -12.74
C ILE A 71 16.17 9.13 -13.34
N HIS A 72 17.13 9.50 -12.51
CA HIS A 72 18.52 9.67 -12.92
C HIS A 72 19.31 8.41 -12.57
N LYS A 73 20.00 7.83 -13.56
CA LYS A 73 20.92 6.72 -13.34
C LYS A 73 22.20 7.27 -12.68
N ILE A 74 22.48 6.88 -11.44
CA ILE A 74 23.58 7.48 -10.65
C ILE A 74 24.94 6.85 -10.99
N ALA A 75 24.98 5.65 -11.58
CA ALA A 75 26.13 5.04 -12.22
C ALA A 75 25.69 3.74 -12.93
N SER A 76 26.50 3.24 -13.86
CA SER A 76 26.27 1.99 -14.59
C SER A 76 27.27 0.92 -14.20
#